data_AF-A0A2S9X5L4-F1
#
_entry.id   AF-A0A2S9X5L4-F1
#
_cell.length_a   1.000
_cell.length_b   1.000
_cell.length_c   1.000
_cell.angle_alpha   90.00
_cell.angle_beta   90.00
_cell.angle_gamma   90.00
#
_symmetry.space_group_name_H-M   'P 1'
#
loop_
_entity.id
_entity.type
_entity.pdbx_description
1 polymer ?
#
loop_
_entity_poly.entity_id
_entity_poly.type
_entity_poly.pdbx_seq_one_letter_code
_entity_poly.pdbx_strand_id
1 'polypeptide(L)'
;MEEKLLEAISELTKKIDAMGAQVPVDKAIWSPATCAQYLGVSERHFAERLALKPGFPDPFNISAGDRNMIARYRAKDIISWVERQRVRRYA
;
A
#
# COMPACT_ATOMS: atom_id res chain seq x y z
N MET A 1 7.79 -38.25 5.45
CA MET A 1 7.08 -37.08 5.99
C MET A 1 8.01 -35.88 6.03
N GLU A 2 9.22 -36.06 6.56
CA GLU A 2 10.29 -35.03 6.56
C GLU A 2 10.69 -34.55 5.16
N GLU A 3 10.75 -35.45 4.17
CA GLU A 3 11.10 -35.08 2.79
C GLU A 3 10.10 -34.11 2.14
N LYS A 4 8.79 -34.36 2.31
CA LYS A 4 7.73 -33.45 1.85
C LYS A 4 7.74 -32.10 2.59
N LEU A 5 8.15 -32.11 3.86
CA LEU A 5 8.27 -30.87 4.65
C LEU A 5 9.44 -30.02 4.13
N LEU A 6 10.59 -30.64 3.85
CA LEU A 6 11.75 -29.97 3.27
C LEU A 6 11.45 -29.38 1.89
N GLU A 7 10.71 -30.11 1.06
CA GLU A 7 10.29 -29.65 -0.26
C GLU A 7 9.35 -28.44 -0.16
N ALA A 8 8.35 -28.48 0.73
CA ALA A 8 7.43 -27.37 0.97
C ALA A 8 8.15 -26.12 1.51
N ILE A 9 9.13 -26.29 2.40
CA ILE A 9 9.94 -25.18 2.92
C ILE A 9 10.78 -24.56 1.79
N SER A 10 11.42 -25.38 0.96
CA SER A 10 12.19 -24.91 -0.20
C SER A 10 11.33 -24.10 -1.18
N GLU A 11 10.11 -24.57 -1.44
CA GLU A 11 9.15 -23.87 -2.29
C GLU A 11 8.69 -22.53 -1.70
N LEU A 12 8.46 -22.49 -0.38
CA LEU A 12 8.14 -21.26 0.34
C LEU A 12 9.28 -20.25 0.27
N THR A 13 10.53 -20.68 0.50
CA THR A 13 11.71 -19.80 0.43
C THR A 13 11.85 -19.19 -0.96
N LYS A 14 11.73 -20.00 -2.02
CA LYS A 14 11.76 -19.51 -3.41
C LYS A 14 10.66 -18.48 -3.69
N LYS A 15 9.46 -18.68 -3.16
CA LYS A 15 8.36 -17.72 -3.31
C LYS A 15 8.66 -16.42 -2.58
N ILE A 16 9.20 -16.47 -1.37
CA ILE A 16 9.57 -15.29 -0.58
C ILE A 16 10.67 -14.50 -1.29
N ASP A 17 11.72 -15.17 -1.81
CA ASP A 17 12.79 -14.50 -2.55
C ASP A 17 12.28 -13.82 -3.83
N ALA A 18 11.30 -14.43 -4.50
CA ALA A 18 10.66 -13.87 -5.68
C ALA A 18 9.74 -12.67 -5.39
N MET A 19 9.35 -12.41 -4.13
CA MET A 19 8.53 -11.26 -3.75
C MET A 19 9.32 -9.93 -3.77
N GLY A 20 10.63 -9.97 -3.99
CA GLY A 20 11.48 -8.79 -4.12
C GLY A 20 11.82 -8.12 -2.78
N ALA A 21 12.45 -6.94 -2.86
CA ALA A 21 12.92 -6.20 -1.70
C ALA A 21 11.75 -5.83 -0.77
N GLN A 22 11.76 -6.38 0.45
CA GLN A 22 10.82 -6.03 1.50
C GLN A 22 11.17 -4.65 2.04
N VAL A 23 10.51 -3.61 1.53
CA VAL A 23 10.69 -2.24 2.00
C VAL A 23 9.95 -2.08 3.33
N PRO A 24 10.63 -1.61 4.40
CA PRO A 24 9.96 -1.27 5.65
C PRO A 24 8.77 -0.33 5.41
N VAL A 25 7.64 -0.59 6.09
CA VAL A 25 6.36 0.12 5.84
C VAL A 25 6.50 1.64 6.04
N ASP A 26 7.36 2.09 6.94
CA ASP A 26 7.65 3.51 7.18
C ASP A 26 8.35 4.21 5.99
N LYS A 27 9.01 3.43 5.12
CA LYS A 27 9.71 3.90 3.92
C LYS A 27 9.00 3.51 2.62
N ALA A 28 7.95 2.70 2.71
CA ALA A 28 7.25 2.19 1.55
C ALA A 28 6.47 3.29 0.82
N ILE A 29 6.60 3.28 -0.51
CA ILE A 29 5.84 4.14 -1.43
C ILE A 29 4.84 3.26 -2.17
N TRP A 30 3.56 3.51 -1.95
CA TRP A 30 2.45 2.74 -2.51
C TRP A 30 1.89 3.40 -3.77
N SER A 31 1.41 2.56 -4.69
CA SER A 31 0.57 3.00 -5.81
C SER A 31 -0.87 3.20 -5.34
N PRO A 32 -1.74 3.82 -6.17
CA PRO A 32 -3.17 3.93 -5.87
C PRO A 32 -3.82 2.55 -5.67
N ALA A 33 -3.47 1.57 -6.50
CA ALA A 33 -3.91 0.18 -6.36
C ALA A 33 -3.52 -0.43 -5.01
N THR A 34 -2.26 -0.26 -4.57
CA THR A 34 -1.81 -0.77 -3.26
C THR A 34 -2.53 -0.06 -2.10
N CYS A 35 -2.77 1.25 -2.21
CA CYS A 35 -3.55 1.99 -1.21
C CYS A 35 -5.00 1.49 -1.15
N ALA A 36 -5.63 1.27 -2.31
CA ALA A 36 -6.99 0.76 -2.39
C ALA A 36 -7.10 -0.65 -1.78
N GLN A 37 -6.13 -1.53 -2.05
CA GLN A 37 -6.03 -2.85 -1.45
C GLN A 37 -5.90 -2.78 0.08
N TYR A 38 -5.01 -1.92 0.59
CA TYR A 38 -4.84 -1.73 2.04
C TYR A 38 -6.13 -1.24 2.70
N LEU A 39 -6.87 -0.35 2.03
CA LEU A 39 -8.12 0.22 2.52
C LEU A 39 -9.35 -0.68 2.28
N GLY A 40 -9.19 -1.80 1.57
CA GLY A 40 -10.29 -2.73 1.24
C GLY A 40 -11.33 -2.15 0.29
N VAL A 41 -10.94 -1.23 -0.60
CA VAL A 41 -11.84 -0.57 -1.57
C VAL A 41 -11.38 -0.80 -3.00
N SER A 42 -12.25 -0.54 -3.98
CA SER A 42 -11.83 -0.55 -5.38
C SER A 42 -10.90 0.63 -5.69
N GLU A 43 -9.99 0.44 -6.64
CA GLU A 43 -9.07 1.50 -7.09
C GLU A 43 -9.81 2.75 -7.59
N ARG A 44 -10.94 2.54 -8.29
CA ARG A 44 -11.83 3.62 -8.70
C ARG A 44 -12.37 4.40 -7.51
N HIS A 45 -12.88 3.72 -6.48
CA HIS A 45 -13.37 4.38 -5.28
C HIS A 45 -12.24 5.16 -4.59
N PHE A 46 -11.04 4.57 -4.52
CA PHE A 46 -9.87 5.25 -3.97
C PHE A 46 -9.58 6.56 -4.73
N ALA A 47 -9.43 6.50 -6.05
CA ALA A 47 -9.07 7.65 -6.88
C ALA A 47 -10.16 8.74 -6.92
N GLU A 48 -11.43 8.36 -7.09
CA GLU A 48 -12.54 9.30 -7.28
C GLU A 48 -13.16 9.80 -5.97
N ARG A 49 -12.95 9.10 -4.84
CA ARG A 49 -13.59 9.45 -3.56
C ARG A 49 -12.62 9.71 -2.43
N LEU A 50 -11.67 8.81 -2.18
CA LEU A 50 -10.79 8.93 -1.01
C LEU A 50 -9.66 9.92 -1.23
N ALA A 51 -8.98 9.82 -2.37
CA ALA A 51 -7.86 10.69 -2.71
C ALA A 51 -8.25 12.18 -2.82
N LEU A 52 -9.54 12.46 -3.07
CA LEU A 52 -10.10 13.81 -3.15
C LEU A 52 -10.62 14.35 -1.82
N LYS A 53 -10.60 13.57 -0.72
CA LYS A 53 -11.11 14.05 0.56
C LYS A 53 -10.22 15.15 1.13
N PRO A 54 -10.82 16.19 1.75
CA PRO A 54 -10.07 17.16 2.52
C PRO A 54 -9.23 16.46 3.61
N GLY A 55 -7.94 16.80 3.68
CA GLY A 55 -7.00 16.22 4.64
C GLY A 55 -6.52 14.80 4.30
N PHE A 56 -6.84 14.28 3.10
CA PHE A 56 -6.18 13.09 2.57
C PHE A 56 -4.71 13.38 2.26
N PRO A 57 -3.79 12.40 2.39
CA PRO A 57 -2.36 12.61 2.12
C PRO A 57 -2.05 13.05 0.69
N ASP A 58 -1.14 14.01 0.56
CA ASP A 58 -0.68 14.47 -0.74
C ASP A 58 0.10 13.38 -1.50
N PRO A 59 -0.06 13.29 -2.83
CA PRO A 59 0.71 12.36 -3.63
C PRO A 59 2.19 12.76 -3.67
N PHE A 60 3.06 11.80 -3.41
CA PHE A 60 4.51 11.90 -3.59
C PHE A 60 4.87 11.79 -5.08
N ASN A 61 5.57 12.81 -5.60
CA ASN A 61 6.05 12.81 -6.97
C ASN A 61 7.48 12.26 -7.05
N ILE A 62 7.66 11.12 -7.72
CA ILE A 62 8.97 10.52 -7.98
C ILE A 62 9.61 11.11 -9.25
N SER A 63 8.80 11.45 -10.26
CA SER A 63 9.24 12.03 -11.55
C SER A 63 8.80 13.49 -11.66
N ALA A 64 9.43 14.35 -10.87
CA ALA A 64 9.19 15.79 -10.94
C ALA A 64 9.34 16.30 -12.40
N GLY A 65 8.24 16.75 -13.01
CA GLY A 65 8.24 17.36 -14.34
C GLY A 65 7.67 16.51 -15.49
N ASP A 66 7.27 15.26 -15.25
CA ASP A 66 6.71 14.42 -16.32
C ASP A 66 5.18 14.57 -16.43
N ARG A 67 4.67 14.67 -17.67
CA ARG A 67 3.24 14.94 -17.95
C ARG A 67 2.33 13.76 -17.59
N ASN A 68 2.90 12.56 -17.51
CA ASN A 68 2.20 11.32 -17.15
C ASN A 68 2.50 10.92 -15.69
N MET A 69 2.25 11.84 -14.77
CA MET A 69 2.51 11.63 -13.35
C MET A 69 1.59 10.54 -12.77
N ILE A 70 2.18 9.40 -12.40
CA ILE A 70 1.47 8.38 -11.61
C ILE A 70 1.55 8.79 -10.14
N ALA A 71 0.40 9.12 -9.56
CA ALA A 71 0.31 9.46 -8.14
C ALA A 71 0.82 8.29 -7.28
N ARG A 72 1.78 8.57 -6.39
CA ARG A 72 2.28 7.63 -5.39
C ARG A 72 2.05 8.18 -3.99
N TYR A 73 1.94 7.33 -2.99
CA TYR A 73 1.67 7.76 -1.62
C TYR A 73 2.63 7.10 -0.65
N ARG A 74 3.09 7.84 0.37
CA ARG A 74 3.84 7.22 1.46
C ARG A 74 2.89 6.37 2.30
N ALA A 75 3.23 5.11 2.50
CA ALA A 75 2.40 4.18 3.28
C ALA A 75 2.12 4.70 4.69
N LYS A 76 3.14 5.26 5.35
CA LYS A 76 3.02 5.91 6.66
C LYS A 76 1.92 6.98 6.71
N ASP A 77 1.82 7.81 5.67
CA ASP A 77 0.86 8.92 5.64
C ASP A 77 -0.57 8.40 5.49
N ILE A 78 -0.76 7.36 4.66
CA ILE A 78 -2.04 6.65 4.48
C ILE A 78 -2.49 6.00 5.79
N ILE A 79 -1.60 5.24 6.45
CA ILE A 79 -1.90 4.59 7.73
C ILE A 79 -2.27 5.63 8.79
N SER A 80 -1.47 6.69 8.91
CA SER A 80 -1.74 7.78 9.85
C SER A 80 -3.07 8.46 9.56
N TRP A 81 -3.45 8.60 8.29
CA TRP A 81 -4.75 9.15 7.91
C TRP A 81 -5.90 8.25 8.37
N VAL A 82 -5.81 6.93 8.13
CA VAL A 82 -6.82 5.96 8.59
C VAL A 82 -6.98 5.98 10.10
N GLU A 83 -5.87 6.03 10.85
CA GLU A 83 -5.89 6.11 12.31
C GLU A 83 -6.62 7.37 12.80
N ARG A 84 -6.45 8.51 12.13
CA ARG A 84 -7.21 9.74 12.43
C ARG A 84 -8.70 9.62 12.12
N GLN A 85 -9.10 8.81 11.14
CA GLN A 85 -10.50 8.57 10.80
C GLN A 85 -11.23 7.66 11.81
N ARG A 86 -10.51 6.97 12.71
CA ARG A 86 -11.13 6.04 13.70
C ARG A 86 -12.05 6.71 14.74
N VAL A 87 -12.27 8.01 14.67
CA VAL A 87 -13.15 8.74 15.60
C VAL A 87 -14.24 9.46 14.83
N ARG A 88 -15.41 8.81 14.67
CA ARG A 88 -16.76 9.41 14.78
C ARG A 88 -17.88 8.38 14.57
N ARG A 89 -18.03 7.39 15.45
CA ARG A 89 -19.27 6.57 15.44
C ARG A 89 -19.86 6.16 16.78
N TYR A 90 -19.36 6.70 17.88
CA TYR A 90 -20.03 6.64 19.18
C TYR A 90 -19.76 7.94 19.94
N ALA A 91 -20.58 8.96 19.68
CA ALA A 91 -20.83 10.10 20.55
C ALA A 91 -22.33 10.38 20.46
#